data_AF-A0A7V0XVH8-F1
#
_entry.id   AF-A0A7V0XVH8-F1
#
_cell.length_a   1.000
_cell.length_b   1.000
_cell.length_c   1.000
_cell.angle_alpha   90.00
_cell.angle_beta   90.00
_cell.angle_gamma   90.00
#
_symmetry.space_group_name_H-M   'P 1'
#
loop_
_entity.id
_entity.type
_entity.pdbx_description
1 polymer ?
#
loop_
_entity_poly.entity_id
_entity_poly.type
_entity_poly.pdbx_seq_one_letter_code
_entity_poly.pdbx_strand_id
1 'polypeptide(L)'
;MWLRRLVFLMLLLLPGLSGAATGGAGAAAAGVGEISGAGLSTADHSRFAELDRPFATGPEVTRACLKCHNQAGTQVQGSIHWTWECEPGAGADKPPLGKAHVVNNF
;
A
#
# COMPACT_ATOMS: atom_id res chain seq x y z
N MET A 1 -45.12 -25.48 18.11
CA MET A 1 -46.00 -24.65 18.97
C MET A 1 -45.55 -24.77 20.43
N TRP A 2 -44.43 -24.15 20.80
CA TRP A 2 -44.07 -23.93 22.21
C TRP A 2 -43.94 -22.42 22.40
N LEU A 3 -45.07 -21.83 22.80
CA LEU A 3 -45.32 -20.51 23.40
C LEU A 3 -44.02 -19.82 23.89
N ARG A 4 -43.57 -18.73 23.26
CA ARG A 4 -44.01 -17.35 23.56
C ARG A 4 -44.53 -17.16 25.00
N ARG A 5 -43.73 -16.41 25.78
CA ARG A 5 -44.14 -15.38 26.75
C ARG A 5 -44.63 -15.83 28.14
N LEU A 6 -43.72 -15.74 29.11
CA LEU A 6 -43.93 -15.17 30.45
C LEU A 6 -42.66 -14.36 30.74
N VAL A 7 -42.61 -13.04 30.47
CA VAL A 7 -43.19 -11.93 31.24
C VAL A 7 -42.47 -11.74 32.59
N PHE A 8 -41.63 -10.69 32.60
CA PHE A 8 -41.40 -9.74 33.69
C PHE A 8 -41.00 -10.29 35.08
N LEU A 9 -39.84 -9.85 35.60
CA LEU A 9 -39.77 -8.77 36.60
C LEU A 9 -38.37 -8.77 37.26
N MET A 10 -37.48 -7.85 36.87
CA MET A 10 -36.73 -7.07 37.86
C MET A 10 -36.15 -5.82 37.22
N LEU A 11 -36.97 -4.78 37.29
CA LEU A 11 -36.59 -3.39 37.19
C LEU A 11 -35.80 -3.03 38.45
N LEU A 12 -34.51 -2.73 38.33
CA LEU A 12 -33.81 -1.88 39.30
C LEU A 12 -33.14 -0.74 38.53
N LEU A 13 -33.82 0.41 38.56
CA LEU A 13 -33.27 1.71 38.27
C LEU A 13 -32.08 1.98 39.21
N LEU A 14 -30.94 2.39 38.64
CA LEU A 14 -30.12 3.45 39.20
C LEU A 14 -29.53 4.28 38.05
N PRO A 15 -29.79 5.60 37.99
CA PRO A 15 -29.10 6.51 37.09
C PRO A 15 -27.76 6.92 37.74
N GLY A 16 -26.65 6.61 37.09
CA GLY A 16 -25.31 7.01 37.50
C GLY A 16 -24.57 7.69 36.36
N LEU A 17 -24.97 8.93 36.05
CA LEU A 17 -24.32 9.80 35.10
C LEU A 17 -23.12 10.49 35.78
N SER A 18 -21.89 10.08 35.46
CA SER A 18 -20.72 10.98 35.33
C SER A 18 -19.43 10.19 35.11
N GLY A 19 -18.88 10.33 33.91
CA GLY A 19 -17.53 9.91 33.56
C GLY A 19 -17.11 10.71 32.34
N ALA A 20 -16.24 11.70 32.56
CA ALA A 20 -15.91 12.75 31.63
C ALA A 20 -15.37 12.24 30.28
N ALA A 21 -15.91 12.81 29.20
CA ALA A 21 -15.34 12.72 27.87
C ALA A 21 -13.99 13.46 27.86
N THR A 22 -12.89 12.71 27.95
CA THR A 22 -11.59 13.22 27.47
C THR A 22 -11.58 13.08 25.96
N GLY A 23 -11.81 14.21 25.30
CA GLY A 23 -11.67 14.36 23.86
C GLY A 23 -10.25 13.99 23.42
N GLY A 24 -10.13 12.83 22.79
CA GLY A 24 -9.09 12.56 21.81
C GLY A 24 -9.68 12.81 20.44
N ALA A 25 -9.51 14.03 19.93
CA ALA A 25 -9.69 14.32 18.51
C ALA A 25 -8.62 13.53 17.73
N GLY A 26 -8.90 12.25 17.47
CA GLY A 26 -8.24 11.52 16.40
C GLY A 26 -8.64 12.21 15.12
N ALA A 27 -7.75 13.04 14.58
CA ALA A 27 -7.92 13.71 13.31
C ALA A 27 -8.40 12.66 12.29
N ALA A 28 -9.66 12.80 11.85
CA ALA A 28 -10.10 12.18 10.63
C ALA A 28 -9.10 12.63 9.57
N ALA A 29 -8.32 11.70 9.02
CA ALA A 29 -7.49 11.95 7.87
C ALA A 29 -8.41 12.50 6.79
N ALA A 30 -8.39 13.82 6.63
CA ALA A 30 -9.09 14.51 5.58
C ALA A 30 -8.67 13.85 4.27
N GLY A 31 -9.68 13.38 3.53
CA GLY A 31 -9.50 12.55 2.35
C GLY A 31 -8.42 13.10 1.44
N VAL A 32 -7.39 12.28 1.22
CA VAL A 32 -6.55 12.42 0.04
C VAL A 32 -7.52 12.22 -1.12
N GLY A 33 -7.88 13.31 -1.79
CA GLY A 33 -8.80 13.26 -2.93
C GLY A 33 -8.33 12.19 -3.91
N GLU A 34 -9.26 11.40 -4.43
CA GLU A 34 -9.01 10.43 -5.49
C GLU A 34 -8.44 11.16 -6.72
N ILE A 35 -7.12 11.22 -6.80
CA ILE A 35 -6.42 11.25 -8.07
C ILE A 35 -6.56 9.84 -8.65
N SER A 36 -7.71 9.56 -9.25
CA SER A 36 -7.82 8.41 -10.15
C SER A 36 -6.84 8.67 -11.30
N GLY A 37 -5.69 7.99 -11.25
CA GLY A 37 -4.62 8.08 -12.27
C GLY A 37 -5.03 7.53 -13.63
N ALA A 38 -6.32 7.51 -13.94
CA ALA A 38 -6.96 6.92 -15.11
C ALA A 38 -6.46 7.52 -16.44
N GLY A 39 -5.70 8.61 -16.42
CA GLY A 39 -5.06 9.20 -17.60
C GLY A 39 -3.55 8.96 -17.75
N LEU A 40 -2.84 8.48 -16.72
CA LEU A 40 -1.37 8.34 -16.73
C LEU A 40 -0.89 6.89 -16.67
N SER A 41 -1.71 6.00 -16.13
CA SER A 41 -1.38 4.58 -16.08
C SER A 41 -2.03 3.83 -17.23
N THR A 42 -1.31 2.87 -17.79
CA THR A 42 -1.88 1.91 -18.75
C THR A 42 -2.79 0.88 -18.07
N ALA A 43 -2.86 0.87 -16.73
CA ALA A 43 -3.70 -0.01 -15.94
C ALA A 43 -4.42 0.74 -14.81
N ASP A 44 -5.75 0.61 -14.75
CA ASP A 44 -6.54 1.08 -13.62
C ASP A 44 -6.48 0.05 -12.48
N HIS A 45 -5.57 0.29 -11.53
CA HIS A 45 -5.28 -0.64 -10.43
C HIS A 45 -6.43 -0.78 -9.44
N SER A 46 -7.41 0.12 -9.43
CA SER A 46 -8.63 0.00 -8.61
C SER A 46 -9.54 -1.15 -9.03
N ARG A 47 -9.34 -1.67 -10.25
CA ARG A 47 -10.15 -2.75 -10.84
C ARG A 47 -9.60 -4.15 -10.57
N PHE A 48 -8.46 -4.27 -9.89
CA PHE A 48 -7.81 -5.56 -9.65
C PHE A 48 -8.13 -6.06 -8.24
N ALA A 49 -8.91 -7.14 -8.14
CA ALA A 49 -9.29 -7.75 -6.86
C ALA A 49 -8.06 -8.25 -6.08
N GLU A 50 -6.97 -8.62 -6.76
CA GLU A 50 -5.71 -9.02 -6.11
C GLU A 50 -5.03 -7.89 -5.35
N LEU A 51 -5.36 -6.64 -5.68
CA LEU A 51 -4.87 -5.43 -5.03
C LEU A 51 -5.88 -4.83 -4.04
N ASP A 52 -7.10 -5.35 -4.00
CA ASP A 52 -8.16 -4.92 -3.08
C ASP A 52 -7.99 -5.54 -1.69
N ARG A 53 -6.87 -5.20 -1.05
CA ARG A 53 -6.53 -5.63 0.30
C ARG A 53 -5.46 -4.72 0.90
N PRO A 54 -5.36 -4.65 2.24
CA PRO A 54 -4.21 -4.02 2.87
C PRO A 54 -2.92 -4.81 2.59
N PHE A 55 -1.83 -4.07 2.42
CA PHE A 55 -0.46 -4.57 2.36
C PHE A 55 0.36 -3.91 3.47
N ALA A 56 1.11 -4.69 4.24
CA ALA A 56 1.95 -4.17 5.30
C ALA A 56 3.33 -3.73 4.80
N THR A 57 3.79 -4.31 3.68
CA THR A 57 5.13 -4.06 3.14
C THR A 57 5.13 -4.00 1.61
N GLY A 58 6.11 -3.28 1.05
CA GLY A 58 6.31 -3.23 -0.41
C GLY A 58 6.45 -4.61 -1.08
N PRO A 59 7.25 -5.55 -0.53
CA PRO A 59 7.37 -6.90 -1.08
C PRO A 59 6.06 -7.69 -1.15
N GLU A 60 5.09 -7.42 -0.26
CA GLU A 60 3.77 -8.04 -0.35
C GLU A 60 3.00 -7.56 -1.59
N VAL A 61 3.09 -6.26 -1.91
CA VAL A 61 2.52 -5.70 -3.15
C VAL A 61 3.21 -6.32 -4.36
N THR A 62 4.55 -6.37 -4.37
CA THR A 62 5.32 -7.00 -5.46
C THR A 62 4.90 -8.45 -5.69
N ARG A 63 4.66 -9.22 -4.62
CA ARG A 63 4.17 -10.60 -4.74
C ARG A 63 2.81 -10.68 -5.42
N ALA A 64 1.92 -9.70 -5.23
CA ALA A 64 0.66 -9.63 -5.95
C ALA A 64 0.90 -9.32 -7.44
N CYS A 65 1.73 -8.33 -7.77
CA CYS A 65 2.07 -7.98 -9.15
C CYS A 65 2.67 -9.15 -9.94
N LEU A 66 3.57 -9.92 -9.31
CA LEU A 66 4.26 -11.06 -9.94
C LEU A 66 3.34 -12.25 -10.25
N LYS A 67 2.09 -12.29 -9.76
CA LYS A 67 1.12 -13.33 -10.14
C LYS A 67 0.80 -13.29 -11.64
N CYS A 68 0.76 -12.08 -12.21
CA CYS A 68 0.50 -11.86 -13.64
C CYS A 68 1.78 -11.45 -14.38
N HIS A 69 2.66 -10.64 -13.75
CA HIS A 69 3.93 -10.19 -14.32
C HIS A 69 5.11 -11.05 -13.85
N ASN A 70 4.99 -12.36 -14.01
CA ASN A 70 5.91 -13.34 -13.39
C ASN A 70 7.38 -13.26 -13.84
N GLN A 71 7.68 -12.62 -14.98
CA GLN A 71 9.05 -12.38 -15.45
C GLN A 71 9.55 -10.96 -15.18
N ALA A 72 8.67 -10.03 -14.80
CA ALA A 72 9.04 -8.62 -14.67
C ALA A 72 10.08 -8.38 -13.58
N GLY A 73 10.06 -9.16 -12.50
CA GLY A 73 11.09 -9.11 -11.46
C GLY A 73 12.49 -9.32 -12.05
N THR A 74 12.68 -10.39 -12.81
CA THR A 74 13.96 -10.71 -13.48
C THR A 74 14.35 -9.63 -14.50
N GLN A 75 13.39 -9.14 -15.28
CA GLN A 75 13.64 -8.12 -16.30
C GLN A 75 14.08 -6.79 -15.68
N VAL A 76 13.41 -6.33 -14.63
CA VAL A 76 13.78 -5.10 -13.91
C VAL A 76 15.14 -5.24 -13.27
N GLN A 77 15.44 -6.40 -12.67
CA GLN A 77 16.72 -6.66 -12.01
C GLN A 77 17.91 -6.65 -12.98
N GLY A 78 17.68 -6.92 -14.27
CA GLY A 78 18.70 -6.78 -15.32
C GLY A 78 18.81 -5.37 -15.93
N SER A 79 18.04 -4.40 -15.45
CA SER A 79 17.98 -3.05 -16.04
C SER A 79 18.85 -2.03 -15.27
N ILE A 80 19.20 -0.93 -15.95
CA ILE A 80 19.93 0.20 -15.37
C ILE A 80 19.23 0.82 -14.14
N HIS A 81 17.91 0.64 -14.01
CA HIS A 81 17.14 1.15 -12.87
C HIS A 81 17.34 0.33 -11.59
N TRP A 82 17.79 -0.92 -11.73
CA TRP A 82 18.08 -1.80 -10.61
C TRP A 82 19.58 -1.91 -10.34
N THR A 83 20.38 -2.18 -11.37
CA THR A 83 21.83 -2.31 -11.23
C THR A 83 22.50 -0.98 -10.95
N TRP A 84 21.92 0.11 -11.47
CA TRP A 84 22.54 1.44 -11.50
C TRP A 84 23.87 1.48 -12.25
N GLU A 85 24.05 0.53 -13.17
CA GLU A 85 25.23 0.39 -14.02
C GLU A 85 24.85 0.72 -15.46
N CYS A 86 25.75 1.40 -16.18
CA CYS A 86 25.62 1.62 -17.61
C CYS A 86 26.95 1.43 -18.33
N GLU A 87 26.87 0.90 -19.55
CA GLU A 87 28.03 0.65 -20.39
C GLU A 87 28.71 1.98 -20.79
N PRO A 88 30.06 2.05 -20.75
CA PRO A 88 30.77 3.23 -21.18
C PRO A 88 30.71 3.38 -22.70
N GLY A 89 30.05 4.44 -23.18
CA GLY A 89 29.83 4.68 -24.61
C GLY A 89 31.08 4.97 -25.47
N ALA A 90 32.29 5.01 -24.89
CA ALA A 90 33.52 5.43 -25.56
C ALA A 90 34.66 4.39 -25.55
N GLY A 91 34.32 3.10 -25.48
CA GLY A 91 35.27 1.98 -25.59
C GLY A 91 35.09 0.96 -24.46
N ALA A 92 35.08 -0.32 -24.83
CA ALA A 92 34.89 -1.47 -23.92
C ALA A 92 36.01 -1.61 -22.86
N ASP A 93 37.12 -0.86 -23.01
CA ASP A 93 38.26 -0.90 -22.08
C ASP A 93 38.10 0.07 -20.89
N LYS A 94 36.96 0.76 -20.77
CA LYS A 94 36.67 1.67 -19.66
C LYS A 94 35.86 0.98 -18.57
N PRO A 95 36.03 1.37 -17.29
CA PRO A 95 35.18 0.86 -16.22
C PRO A 95 33.71 1.26 -16.44
N PRO A 96 32.76 0.47 -15.91
CA PRO A 96 31.33 0.77 -16.02
C PRO A 96 30.99 2.13 -15.38
N LEU A 97 30.01 2.80 -15.97
CA LEU A 97 29.44 4.05 -15.47
C LEU A 97 28.16 3.78 -14.69
N GLY A 98 27.51 4.83 -14.20
CA GLY A 98 26.22 4.77 -13.51
C GLY A 98 26.29 5.19 -12.05
N LYS A 99 25.13 5.27 -11.39
CA LYS A 99 25.04 5.78 -10.00
C LYS A 99 25.82 4.91 -9.00
N ALA A 100 26.05 3.64 -9.32
CA ALA A 100 26.88 2.77 -8.50
C ALA A 100 28.38 3.14 -8.51
N HIS A 101 28.86 3.88 -9.52
CA HIS A 101 30.29 4.09 -9.76
C HIS A 101 30.71 5.56 -9.89
N VAL A 102 29.77 6.46 -10.20
CA VAL A 102 30.07 7.85 -10.52
C VAL A 102 29.88 8.74 -9.29
N VAL A 103 30.95 9.45 -8.90
CA VAL A 103 30.91 10.54 -7.93
C VAL A 103 30.54 11.83 -8.66
N ASN A 104 29.66 12.64 -8.06
CA ASN A 104 29.30 13.96 -8.53
C ASN A 104 29.49 15.00 -7.40
N ASN A 105 29.14 16.26 -7.67
CA ASN A 105 29.29 17.39 -6.75
C ASN A 105 27.96 17.91 -6.20
N PHE A 106 26.96 17.03 -6.06
CA PHE A 106 25.64 17.31 -5.46
C PHE A 106 25.52 16.76 -4.04
#